data_AF-A0A964FIL8-F1
#
_entry.id   AF-A0A964FIL8-F1
#
_cell.length_a   1.000
_cell.length_b   1.000
_cell.length_c   1.000
_cell.angle_alpha   90.00
_cell.angle_beta   90.00
_cell.angle_gamma   90.00
#
_symmetry.space_group_name_H-M   'P 1'
#
loop_
_entity.id
_entity.type
_entity.pdbx_description
1 polymer ?
#
loop_
_entity_poly.entity_id
_entity_poly.type
_entity_poly.pdbx_seq_one_letter_code
_entity_poly.pdbx_strand_id
1 'polypeptide(L)'
;MSIPSEITVLVERIKQELTQIEQEAGEGLNICRAILGSFPNNFTVIQISGFLNTCIFFANTSKSQIQERIEYLSAVEVLTNDRIEEVGEDLAMELGRVLETKIRVSSVKARLENLQ
;
A
#
# COMPACT_ATOMS: atom_id res chain seq x y z
N MET A 1 13.56 16.42 18.73
CA MET A 1 12.54 17.41 18.34
C MET A 1 11.37 16.66 17.72
N SER A 2 10.16 17.22 17.74
CA SER A 2 8.99 16.53 17.18
C SER A 2 8.89 16.79 15.68
N ILE A 3 8.63 15.74 14.90
CA ILE A 3 8.19 15.86 13.51
C ILE A 3 6.92 16.74 13.49
N PRO A 4 6.77 17.65 12.51
CA PRO A 4 5.54 18.42 12.34
C PRO A 4 4.31 17.52 12.28
N SER A 5 3.23 17.95 12.94
CA SER A 5 1.99 17.18 13.03
C SER A 5 1.41 16.80 11.66
N GLU A 6 1.58 17.66 10.67
CA GLU A 6 1.14 17.49 9.30
C GLU A 6 1.80 16.28 8.64
N ILE A 7 3.12 16.13 8.82
CA ILE A 7 3.87 14.95 8.34
C ILE A 7 3.40 13.70 9.07
N THR A 8 3.21 13.77 10.40
CA THR A 8 2.73 12.62 11.17
C THR A 8 1.35 12.16 10.70
N VAL A 9 0.41 13.08 10.48
CA VAL A 9 -0.93 12.76 9.98
C VAL A 9 -0.86 12.12 8.59
N LEU A 10 -0.01 12.66 7.70
CA LEU A 10 0.15 12.13 6.35
C LEU A 10 0.73 10.71 6.36
N VAL A 11 1.75 10.46 7.18
CA VAL A 11 2.35 9.13 7.37
C VAL A 11 1.33 8.13 7.88
N GLU A 12 0.57 8.48 8.93
CA GLU A 12 -0.43 7.59 9.50
C GLU A 12 -1.53 7.27 8.50
N ARG A 13 -1.95 8.27 7.71
CA ARG A 13 -2.89 8.02 6.61
C ARG A 13 -2.32 7.03 5.60
N ILE A 14 -1.08 7.21 5.13
CA ILE A 14 -0.46 6.28 4.18
C ILE A 14 -0.38 4.87 4.78
N LYS A 15 0.05 4.72 6.03
CA LYS A 15 0.14 3.42 6.72
C LYS A 15 -1.22 2.71 6.80
N GLN A 16 -2.29 3.46 7.07
CA GLN A 16 -3.65 2.92 7.09
C GLN A 16 -4.08 2.42 5.71
N GLU A 17 -3.88 3.23 4.67
CA GLU A 17 -4.23 2.86 3.29
C GLU A 17 -3.43 1.64 2.80
N LEU A 18 -2.12 1.57 3.12
CA LEU A 18 -1.28 0.41 2.83
C LEU A 18 -1.74 -0.86 3.56
N THR A 19 -2.18 -0.73 4.81
CA THR A 19 -2.74 -1.87 5.56
C THR A 19 -4.03 -2.37 4.93
N GLN A 20 -4.88 -1.46 4.44
CA GLN A 20 -6.09 -1.85 3.73
C GLN A 20 -5.78 -2.55 2.40
N ILE A 21 -4.76 -2.11 1.65
CA ILE A 21 -4.30 -2.80 0.43
C ILE A 21 -3.89 -4.24 0.75
N GLU A 22 -3.07 -4.45 1.78
CA GLU A 22 -2.64 -5.79 2.19
C GLU A 22 -3.80 -6.69 2.55
N GLN A 23 -4.75 -6.16 3.34
CA GLN A 23 -5.93 -6.91 3.76
C GLN A 23 -6.79 -7.30 2.56
N GLU A 24 -7.20 -6.33 1.72
CA GLU A 24 -8.06 -6.61 0.58
C GLU A 24 -7.40 -7.50 -0.45
N ALA A 25 -6.09 -7.34 -0.69
CA ALA A 25 -5.35 -8.22 -1.56
C ALA A 25 -5.23 -9.64 -1.00
N GLY A 26 -5.04 -9.79 0.32
CA GLY A 26 -5.03 -11.08 0.99
C GLY A 26 -6.38 -11.79 0.89
N GLU A 27 -7.49 -11.07 1.06
CA GLU A 27 -8.84 -11.57 0.86
C GLU A 27 -9.07 -12.00 -0.60
N GLY A 28 -8.68 -11.17 -1.57
CA GLY A 28 -8.74 -11.52 -2.99
C GLY A 28 -7.92 -12.77 -3.35
N LEU A 29 -6.73 -12.95 -2.75
CA LEU A 29 -5.93 -14.15 -2.94
C LEU A 29 -6.62 -15.41 -2.39
N ASN A 30 -7.36 -15.30 -1.29
CA ASN A 30 -8.13 -16.43 -0.77
C ASN A 30 -9.22 -16.85 -1.77
N ILE A 31 -9.90 -15.88 -2.40
CA ILE A 31 -10.90 -16.14 -3.46
C ILE A 31 -10.22 -16.81 -4.67
N CYS A 32 -9.09 -16.27 -5.14
CA CYS A 32 -8.34 -16.87 -6.24
C CYS A 32 -7.95 -18.32 -5.95
N ARG A 33 -7.47 -18.63 -4.73
CA ARG A 33 -7.12 -20.00 -4.33
C ARG A 33 -8.33 -20.94 -4.39
N ALA A 34 -9.51 -20.48 -3.96
CA ALA A 34 -10.73 -21.27 -4.05
C ALA A 34 -11.10 -21.58 -5.52
N ILE A 35 -11.08 -20.57 -6.39
CA ILE A 35 -11.39 -20.74 -7.83
C ILE A 35 -10.38 -21.67 -8.51
N LEU A 36 -9.08 -21.50 -8.25
CA LEU A 36 -8.02 -22.34 -8.81
C LEU A 36 -8.09 -23.79 -8.31
N GLY A 37 -8.66 -24.02 -7.11
CA GLY A 37 -8.95 -25.38 -6.64
C GLY A 37 -9.89 -26.15 -7.56
N SER A 38 -10.86 -25.47 -8.18
CA SER A 38 -11.80 -26.04 -9.15
C SER A 38 -11.32 -25.92 -10.60
N PHE A 39 -10.57 -24.86 -10.92
CA PHE A 39 -10.07 -24.56 -12.26
C PHE A 39 -8.56 -24.27 -12.26
N PRO A 40 -7.69 -25.29 -12.08
CA PRO A 40 -6.25 -25.07 -11.84
C PRO A 40 -5.50 -24.32 -12.94
N ASN A 41 -5.98 -24.42 -14.18
CA ASN A 41 -5.35 -23.80 -15.35
C ASN A 41 -6.04 -22.49 -15.77
N ASN A 42 -6.85 -21.87 -14.90
CA ASN A 42 -7.48 -20.59 -15.21
C ASN A 42 -6.42 -19.47 -15.23
N PHE A 43 -5.91 -19.18 -16.43
CA PHE A 43 -4.85 -18.19 -16.66
C PHE A 43 -5.20 -16.81 -16.12
N THR A 44 -6.46 -16.38 -16.23
CA THR A 44 -6.90 -15.07 -15.74
C THR A 44 -6.76 -14.98 -14.22
N VAL A 45 -7.20 -16.01 -13.49
CA VAL A 45 -7.11 -16.05 -12.02
C VAL A 45 -5.66 -16.18 -11.55
N ILE A 46 -4.82 -16.89 -12.30
CA ILE A 46 -3.36 -16.95 -12.03
C ILE A 46 -2.74 -15.55 -12.15
N GLN A 47 -3.05 -14.82 -13.22
CA GLN A 47 -2.54 -13.45 -13.40
C GLN A 47 -3.04 -12.50 -12.31
N ILE A 48 -4.32 -12.58 -11.96
CA ILE A 48 -4.90 -11.79 -10.86
C ILE A 48 -4.19 -12.11 -9.54
N SER A 49 -3.92 -13.39 -9.26
CA SER A 49 -3.17 -13.78 -8.05
C SER A 49 -1.76 -13.18 -8.05
N GLY A 50 -1.08 -13.16 -9.20
CA GLY A 50 0.22 -12.49 -9.35
C GLY A 50 0.13 -11.00 -9.02
N PHE A 51 -0.85 -10.30 -9.60
CA PHE A 51 -1.11 -8.88 -9.33
C PHE A 51 -1.36 -8.59 -7.84
N LEU A 52 -2.21 -9.38 -7.17
CA LEU A 52 -2.51 -9.19 -5.75
C LEU A 52 -1.27 -9.43 -4.86
N ASN A 53 -0.45 -10.43 -5.17
CA ASN A 53 0.83 -10.63 -4.48
C ASN A 53 1.79 -9.44 -4.67
N THR A 54 1.86 -8.88 -5.88
CA THR A 54 2.65 -7.67 -6.13
C THR A 54 2.15 -6.48 -5.32
N CYS A 55 0.83 -6.33 -5.15
CA CYS A 55 0.26 -5.27 -4.32
C CYS A 55 0.59 -5.44 -2.83
N ILE A 56 0.57 -6.67 -2.31
CA ILE A 56 1.01 -6.97 -0.94
C ILE A 56 2.50 -6.66 -0.78
N PHE A 57 3.32 -7.05 -1.75
CA PHE A 57 4.76 -6.73 -1.72
C PHE A 57 4.99 -5.21 -1.71
N PHE A 58 4.33 -4.49 -2.61
CA PHE A 58 4.35 -3.03 -2.64
C PHE A 58 3.99 -2.42 -1.29
N ALA A 59 2.90 -2.86 -0.68
CA ALA A 59 2.45 -2.27 0.57
C ALA A 59 3.43 -2.49 1.74
N ASN A 60 3.99 -3.70 1.84
CA ASN A 60 5.01 -4.00 2.84
C ASN A 60 6.28 -3.16 2.62
N THR A 61 6.76 -3.09 1.38
CA THR A 61 7.95 -2.29 1.05
C THR A 61 7.74 -0.80 1.29
N SER A 62 6.59 -0.23 0.90
CA SER A 62 6.27 1.17 1.16
C SER A 62 6.18 1.47 2.66
N LYS A 63 5.61 0.58 3.48
CA LYS A 63 5.60 0.73 4.95
C LYS A 63 7.01 0.82 5.52
N SER A 64 7.91 -0.09 5.11
CA SER A 64 9.31 -0.07 5.55
C SER A 64 10.02 1.22 5.13
N GLN A 65 9.87 1.64 3.87
CA GLN A 65 10.49 2.87 3.37
C GLN A 65 9.99 4.13 4.09
N ILE A 66 8.69 4.21 4.39
CA ILE A 66 8.14 5.35 5.14
C ILE A 66 8.69 5.34 6.56
N GLN A 67 8.78 4.18 7.21
CA GLN A 67 9.34 4.06 8.55
C GLN A 67 10.80 4.53 8.58
N GLU A 68 11.63 4.07 7.64
CA GLU A 68 13.03 4.51 7.49
C GLU A 68 13.17 6.02 7.28
N ARG A 69 12.32 6.62 6.44
CA ARG A 69 12.30 8.08 6.21
C ARG A 69 11.96 8.86 7.48
N ILE A 70 11.04 8.35 8.28
CA ILE A 70 10.60 8.99 9.53
C ILE A 70 11.64 8.84 10.65
N GLU A 71 12.29 7.69 10.74
CA GLU A 71 13.42 7.48 11.64
C GLU A 71 14.59 8.40 11.28
N TYR A 72 14.90 8.52 9.99
CA TYR A 72 15.90 9.46 9.49
C TYR A 72 15.56 10.90 9.90
N LEU A 73 14.34 11.37 9.64
CA LEU A 73 13.91 12.72 10.03
C LEU A 73 14.01 12.95 11.54
N SER A 74 13.65 11.96 12.35
CA SER A 74 13.72 12.05 13.81
C SER A 74 15.16 12.16 14.33
N ALA A 75 16.14 11.64 13.58
CA ALA A 75 17.55 11.61 13.94
C ALA A 75 18.31 12.88 13.54
N VAL A 76 17.75 13.74 12.68
CA VAL A 76 18.41 14.98 12.25
C VAL A 76 18.40 16.02 13.38
N GLU A 77 19.57 16.60 13.66
CA GLU A 77 19.76 17.59 14.73
C GLU A 77 19.08 18.94 14.43
N VAL A 78 18.97 19.32 13.15
CA VAL A 78 18.29 20.53 12.67
C VAL A 78 17.34 20.19 11.52
N LEU A 79 16.03 20.25 11.75
CA LEU A 79 15.05 20.26 10.67
C LEU A 79 14.91 21.68 10.12
N THR A 80 15.16 21.84 8.82
CA THR A 80 14.87 23.07 8.08
C THR A 80 13.46 22.99 7.47
N ASN A 81 12.84 24.16 7.24
CA ASN A 81 11.53 24.22 6.59
C ASN A 81 11.58 23.61 5.18
N ASP A 82 12.63 23.89 4.40
CA ASP A 82 12.81 23.32 3.06
C ASP A 82 12.78 21.78 3.09
N ARG A 83 13.36 21.17 4.13
CA ARG A 83 13.39 19.71 4.27
C ARG A 83 12.06 19.13 4.74
N ILE A 84 11.31 19.90 5.53
CA ILE A 84 9.94 19.56 5.92
C ILE A 84 9.04 19.56 4.68
N GLU A 85 9.17 20.58 3.84
CA GLU A 85 8.39 20.75 2.62
C GLU A 85 8.71 19.62 1.61
N GLU A 86 9.99 19.37 1.33
CA GLU A 86 10.44 18.28 0.46
C GLU A 86 9.87 16.92 0.88
N VAL A 87 9.96 16.58 2.17
CA VAL A 87 9.40 15.31 2.67
C VAL A 87 7.87 15.31 2.60
N GLY A 88 7.22 16.43 2.86
CA GLY A 88 5.77 16.58 2.72
C GLY A 88 5.30 16.28 1.30
N GLU A 89 5.97 16.85 0.30
CA GLU A 89 5.67 16.63 -1.12
C GLU A 89 5.88 15.17 -1.54
N ASP A 90 7.01 14.58 -1.12
CA ASP A 90 7.32 13.17 -1.38
C ASP A 90 6.25 12.23 -0.81
N LEU A 91 5.84 12.46 0.43
CA LEU A 91 4.79 11.68 1.09
C LEU A 91 3.43 11.88 0.42
N ALA A 92 3.11 13.09 -0.04
CA ALA A 92 1.87 13.37 -0.76
C ALA A 92 1.82 12.61 -2.10
N MET A 93 2.95 12.56 -2.81
CA MET A 93 3.07 11.77 -4.03
C MET A 93 2.93 10.27 -3.77
N GLU A 94 3.56 9.76 -2.70
CA GLU A 94 3.41 8.37 -2.27
C GLU A 94 1.95 8.05 -1.92
N LEU A 95 1.26 8.94 -1.19
CA LEU A 95 -0.16 8.78 -0.89
C LEU A 95 -1.01 8.64 -2.16
N GLY A 96 -0.71 9.43 -3.20
CA GLY A 96 -1.37 9.31 -4.51
C GLY A 96 -1.21 7.91 -5.12
N ARG A 97 0.01 7.37 -5.14
CA ARG A 97 0.30 6.01 -5.64
C ARG A 97 -0.42 4.93 -4.82
N VAL A 98 -0.45 5.10 -3.50
CA VAL A 98 -1.12 4.18 -2.58
C VAL A 98 -2.63 4.17 -2.83
N LEU A 99 -3.26 5.33 -2.94
CA LEU A 99 -4.70 5.42 -3.22
C LEU A 99 -5.07 4.81 -4.57
N GLU A 100 -4.27 5.05 -5.61
CA GLU A 100 -4.49 4.43 -6.92
C GLU A 100 -4.39 2.90 -6.86
N THR A 101 -3.40 2.38 -6.14
CA THR A 101 -3.21 0.94 -5.94
C THR A 101 -4.39 0.33 -5.17
N LYS A 102 -4.85 1.01 -4.11
CA LYS A 102 -6.04 0.60 -3.35
C LYS A 102 -7.27 0.49 -4.25
N ILE A 103 -7.57 1.51 -5.04
CA ILE A 103 -8.71 1.50 -5.97
C ILE A 103 -8.65 0.28 -6.91
N ARG A 104 -7.46 -0.03 -7.44
CA ARG A 104 -7.27 -1.19 -8.32
C ARG A 104 -7.49 -2.51 -7.57
N VAL A 105 -6.95 -2.67 -6.37
CA VAL A 105 -7.13 -3.87 -5.54
C VAL A 105 -8.60 -4.06 -5.18
N SER A 106 -9.29 -3.02 -4.69
CA SER A 106 -10.71 -3.07 -4.36
C SER A 106 -11.55 -3.45 -5.57
N SER A 107 -11.27 -2.87 -6.74
CA SER A 107 -11.99 -3.22 -7.98
C SER A 107 -11.76 -4.66 -8.42
N VAL A 108 -10.54 -5.18 -8.27
CA VAL A 108 -10.23 -6.58 -8.61
C VAL A 108 -10.90 -7.53 -7.63
N LYS A 109 -10.83 -7.26 -6.34
CA LYS A 109 -11.51 -8.03 -5.29
C LYS A 109 -13.01 -8.10 -5.55
N ALA A 110 -13.67 -6.97 -5.78
CA ALA A 110 -15.11 -6.93 -6.05
C ALA A 110 -15.49 -7.77 -7.29
N ARG A 111 -14.64 -7.79 -8.32
CA ARG A 111 -14.86 -8.65 -9.49
C ARG A 111 -14.70 -10.13 -9.16
N LEU A 112 -13.72 -10.49 -8.33
CA LEU A 112 -13.53 -11.87 -7.87
C LEU A 112 -14.69 -12.36 -7.00
N GLU A 113 -15.21 -11.50 -6.11
CA GLU A 113 -16.39 -11.81 -5.28
C GLU A 113 -17.63 -12.12 -6.11
N ASN A 114 -17.81 -11.45 -7.27
CA ASN A 114 -18.89 -11.74 -8.20
C ASN A 114 -18.70 -13.05 -9.01
N LEU A 115 -17.55 -13.71 -8.89
CA LEU A 115 -17.26 -14.99 -9.57
C LEU A 115 -17.40 -16.20 -8.64
N GLN A 116 -17.62 -15.98 -7.34
CA GLN A 116 -17.98 -17.03 -6.38
C GLN A 116 -19.45 -17.41 -6.53
#